data_AF-A0A8J6N1K1-F1
#
_entry.id   AF-A0A8J6N1K1-F1
#
_cell.length_a   1.000
_cell.length_b   1.000
_cell.length_c   1.000
_cell.angle_alpha   90.00
_cell.angle_beta   90.00
_cell.angle_gamma   90.00
#
_symmetry.space_group_name_H-M   'P 1'
#
loop_
_entity.id
_entity.type
_entity.pdbx_description
1 polymer ?
#
loop_
_entity_poly.entity_id
_entity_poly.type
_entity_poly.pdbx_seq_one_letter_code
_entity_poly.pdbx_strand_id
1 'polypeptide(L)'
;TRRAGRFDTPGALLMVTAIASLLLFITATVWWTLPLGLILMACFLVHIHHTESPFVSPSLFRNEAYRNMIIMAFFALSTVFGLLFMTPLMLRDLNALETGNIGLVMFPGAMIGAIAGTVGGRIVDRRGSAPVVYTAMTLLMSGFLLLSTFAGLRPWVISLNLIPCYMGFSLFQASIAHKVSSTLPRDQLGVGMGVYNLFFFMSGAFSAAFIGKLLDISRYHAPINPLTAAVSAGPYSNLFLLLGAVLLCAAWLFYMTLRNASKRGG
;
A
#
# COMPACT_ATOMS: atom_id res chain seq x y z
N THR A 1 -32.18 -16.07 -14.88
CA THR A 1 -32.44 -14.65 -14.57
C THR A 1 -31.82 -14.32 -13.22
N ARG A 2 -30.64 -13.68 -13.19
CA ARG A 2 -30.00 -13.25 -11.94
C ARG A 2 -30.89 -12.16 -11.33
N ARG A 3 -31.55 -12.44 -10.20
CA ARG A 3 -32.15 -11.37 -9.37
C ARG A 3 -31.02 -10.40 -9.03
N ALA A 4 -31.15 -9.15 -9.46
CA ALA A 4 -30.27 -8.08 -9.00
C ALA A 4 -30.47 -7.97 -7.49
N GLY A 5 -29.54 -8.53 -6.71
CA GLY A 5 -29.50 -8.33 -5.28
C GLY A 5 -29.45 -6.83 -5.01
N ARG A 6 -30.30 -6.33 -4.12
CA ARG A 6 -30.25 -4.93 -3.70
C ARG A 6 -28.85 -4.64 -3.16
N PHE A 7 -28.23 -3.58 -3.66
CA PHE A 7 -26.93 -3.13 -3.17
C PHE A 7 -27.04 -2.76 -1.68
N ASP A 8 -26.16 -3.31 -0.85
CA ASP A 8 -26.08 -3.06 0.59
C ASP A 8 -25.54 -1.65 0.88
N THR A 9 -26.43 -0.68 0.67
CA THR A 9 -26.19 0.74 0.88
C THR A 9 -25.92 1.08 2.36
N PRO A 10 -26.65 0.49 3.34
CA PRO A 10 -26.36 0.72 4.76
C PRO A 10 -24.97 0.24 5.16
N GLY A 11 -24.57 -0.96 4.73
CA GLY A 11 -23.23 -1.48 4.99
C GLY A 11 -22.14 -0.62 4.37
N ALA A 12 -22.33 -0.18 3.12
CA ALA A 12 -21.42 0.74 2.46
C ALA A 12 -21.29 2.08 3.21
N LEU A 13 -22.41 2.67 3.67
CA LEU A 13 -22.40 3.92 4.41
C LEU A 13 -21.70 3.79 5.76
N LEU A 14 -21.97 2.71 6.51
CA LEU A 14 -21.28 2.41 7.77
C LEU A 14 -19.76 2.29 7.56
N MET A 15 -19.33 1.59 6.52
CA MET A 15 -17.90 1.43 6.23
C MET A 15 -17.24 2.76 5.85
N VAL A 16 -17.85 3.53 4.94
CA VAL A 16 -17.31 4.82 4.49
C VAL A 16 -17.22 5.82 5.66
N THR A 17 -18.28 5.91 6.46
CA THR A 17 -18.31 6.82 7.62
C THR A 17 -17.34 6.39 8.73
N ALA A 18 -17.17 5.08 8.96
CA ALA A 18 -16.17 4.57 9.89
C ALA A 18 -14.75 4.95 9.43
N ILE A 19 -14.41 4.68 8.16
CA ILE A 19 -13.09 4.99 7.60
C ILE A 19 -12.83 6.50 7.62
N ALA A 20 -13.80 7.31 7.20
CA ALA A 20 -13.68 8.77 7.23
C ALA A 20 -13.44 9.31 8.65
N SER A 21 -14.16 8.77 9.65
CA SER A 21 -14.00 9.16 11.06
C SER A 21 -12.61 8.81 11.61
N LEU A 22 -12.10 7.61 11.28
CA LEU A 22 -10.76 7.18 11.66
C LEU A 22 -9.67 8.02 10.99
N LEU A 23 -9.82 8.34 9.70
CA LEU A 23 -8.88 9.20 8.99
C LEU A 23 -8.90 10.64 9.55
N LEU A 24 -10.07 11.18 9.87
CA LEU A 24 -10.19 12.49 10.54
C LEU A 24 -9.47 12.53 11.88
N PHE A 25 -9.52 11.43 12.64
CA PHE A 25 -8.77 11.33 13.89
C PHE A 25 -7.26 11.37 13.62
N ILE A 26 -6.76 10.58 12.67
CA ILE A 26 -5.32 10.51 12.37
C ILE A 26 -4.81 11.86 11.83
N THR A 27 -5.52 12.45 10.87
CA THR A 27 -5.08 13.66 10.16
C THR A 27 -5.27 14.93 11.00
N ALA A 28 -6.44 15.10 11.62
CA ALA A 28 -6.79 16.35 12.30
C ALA A 28 -6.82 16.22 13.84
N THR A 29 -6.53 15.04 14.40
CA THR A 29 -6.52 14.79 15.86
C THR A 29 -7.86 15.15 16.52
N VAL A 30 -8.96 14.91 15.81
CA VAL A 30 -10.32 15.16 16.31
C VAL A 30 -10.72 13.99 17.22
N TRP A 31 -10.46 14.13 18.53
CA TRP A 31 -10.54 13.01 19.48
C TRP A 31 -11.87 12.25 19.50
N TRP A 32 -13.00 12.93 19.27
CA TRP A 32 -14.32 12.27 19.27
C TRP A 32 -14.57 11.40 18.04
N THR A 33 -13.84 11.59 16.94
CA THR A 33 -14.03 10.76 15.73
C THR A 33 -13.39 9.39 15.86
N LEU A 34 -12.45 9.19 16.80
CA LEU A 34 -11.90 7.87 17.10
C LEU A 34 -12.94 6.89 17.66
N PRO A 35 -13.60 7.17 18.81
CA PRO A 35 -14.63 6.27 19.33
C PRO A 35 -15.79 6.12 18.35
N LEU A 36 -16.20 7.20 17.65
CA LEU A 36 -17.22 7.09 16.61
C LEU A 36 -16.82 6.13 15.49
N GLY A 37 -15.60 6.26 14.96
CA GLY A 37 -15.10 5.39 13.90
C GLY A 37 -15.02 3.92 14.33
N LEU A 38 -14.60 3.66 15.57
CA LEU A 38 -14.57 2.30 16.14
C LEU A 38 -15.98 1.72 16.32
N ILE A 39 -16.93 2.51 16.81
CA ILE A 39 -18.33 2.08 16.96
C ILE A 39 -18.94 1.79 15.59
N LEU A 40 -18.77 2.68 14.60
CA LEU A 40 -19.28 2.48 13.24
C LEU A 40 -18.65 1.26 12.56
N MET A 41 -17.35 1.03 12.77
CA MET A 41 -16.67 -0.17 12.28
C MET A 41 -17.24 -1.43 12.94
N ALA A 42 -17.48 -1.42 14.25
CA ALA A 42 -18.11 -2.54 14.95
C ALA A 42 -19.54 -2.79 14.43
N CYS A 43 -20.34 -1.73 14.24
CA CYS A 43 -21.66 -1.82 13.64
C CYS A 43 -21.62 -2.41 12.22
N PHE A 44 -20.65 -1.99 11.39
CA PHE A 44 -20.43 -2.57 10.07
C PHE A 44 -20.10 -4.07 10.15
N LEU A 45 -19.21 -4.46 11.05
CA LEU A 45 -18.84 -5.86 11.26
C LEU A 45 -20.01 -6.70 11.78
N VAL A 46 -20.94 -6.15 12.55
CA VAL A 46 -22.17 -6.87 12.92
C VAL A 46 -23.11 -6.95 11.71
N HIS A 47 -23.36 -5.82 11.04
CA HIS A 47 -24.26 -5.72 9.88
C HIS A 47 -23.90 -6.69 8.76
N ILE A 48 -22.61 -6.81 8.43
CA ILE A 48 -22.10 -7.66 7.34
C ILE A 48 -22.33 -9.17 7.60
N HIS A 49 -22.41 -9.59 8.87
CA HIS A 49 -22.68 -10.98 9.25
C HIS A 49 -24.18 -11.32 9.30
N HIS A 50 -25.04 -10.32 9.45
CA HIS A 50 -26.49 -10.49 9.55
C HIS A 50 -27.25 -10.15 8.25
N THR A 51 -26.57 -9.67 7.21
CA THR A 51 -27.19 -9.26 5.94
C THR A 51 -27.16 -10.39 4.91
N GLU A 52 -28.29 -10.63 4.22
CA GLU A 52 -28.43 -11.71 3.21
C GLU A 52 -27.59 -11.48 1.94
N SER A 53 -27.36 -10.22 1.55
CA SER A 53 -26.57 -9.83 0.38
C SER A 53 -25.59 -8.70 0.73
N PRO A 54 -24.56 -9.00 1.53
CA PRO A 54 -23.64 -7.98 2.04
C PRO A 54 -22.78 -7.41 0.91
N PHE A 55 -22.45 -6.11 1.00
CA PHE A 55 -21.60 -5.42 0.02
C PHE A 55 -20.21 -6.06 -0.07
N VAL A 56 -19.66 -6.48 1.07
CA VAL A 56 -18.42 -7.27 1.16
C VAL A 56 -18.82 -8.66 1.64
N SER A 57 -18.55 -9.71 0.88
CA SER A 57 -18.93 -11.07 1.30
C SER A 57 -17.98 -11.62 2.36
N PRO A 58 -18.43 -11.93 3.60
CA PRO A 58 -17.57 -12.53 4.64
C PRO A 58 -16.99 -13.88 4.24
N SER A 59 -17.67 -14.60 3.32
CA SER A 59 -17.22 -15.89 2.81
C SER A 59 -15.85 -15.83 2.12
N LEU A 60 -15.50 -14.68 1.53
CA LEU A 60 -14.19 -14.47 0.90
C LEU A 60 -13.05 -14.61 1.91
N PHE A 61 -13.24 -14.11 3.14
CA PHE A 61 -12.21 -14.14 4.18
C PHE A 61 -12.06 -15.50 4.86
N ARG A 62 -12.96 -16.47 4.59
CA ARG A 62 -12.78 -17.87 4.99
C ARG A 62 -11.68 -18.55 4.16
N ASN A 63 -11.43 -18.07 2.94
CA ASN A 63 -10.27 -18.49 2.15
C ASN A 63 -9.01 -17.83 2.75
N GLU A 64 -8.25 -18.61 3.51
CA GLU A 64 -7.05 -18.12 4.18
C GLU A 64 -6.00 -17.57 3.22
N ALA A 65 -5.87 -18.14 2.02
CA ALA A 65 -4.93 -17.65 1.02
C ALA A 65 -5.33 -16.24 0.54
N TYR A 66 -6.61 -16.06 0.21
CA TYR A 66 -7.15 -14.75 -0.19
C TYR A 66 -7.03 -13.72 0.94
N ARG A 67 -7.46 -14.08 2.16
CA ARG A 67 -7.37 -13.21 3.35
C ARG A 67 -5.94 -12.73 3.59
N ASN A 68 -4.98 -13.66 3.63
CA ASN A 68 -3.59 -13.32 3.90
C ASN A 68 -2.96 -12.49 2.77
N MET A 69 -3.34 -12.76 1.50
CA MET A 69 -2.89 -11.95 0.37
C MET A 69 -3.42 -10.52 0.43
N ILE A 70 -4.69 -10.30 0.81
CA ILE A 70 -5.23 -8.94 0.98
C ILE A 70 -4.52 -8.20 2.11
N ILE A 71 -4.31 -8.84 3.26
CA ILE A 71 -3.61 -8.22 4.39
C ILE A 71 -2.19 -7.83 3.98
N MET A 72 -1.47 -8.73 3.34
CA MET A 72 -0.12 -8.46 2.84
C MET A 72 -0.10 -7.35 1.79
N ALA A 73 -1.01 -7.40 0.82
CA ALA A 73 -1.14 -6.38 -0.21
C ALA A 73 -1.42 -5.01 0.41
N PHE A 74 -2.31 -4.93 1.40
CA PHE A 74 -2.61 -3.68 2.12
C PHE A 74 -1.33 -3.06 2.71
N PHE A 75 -0.50 -3.83 3.41
CA PHE A 75 0.74 -3.32 3.98
C PHE A 75 1.77 -2.92 2.91
N ALA A 76 1.99 -3.76 1.90
CA ALA A 76 2.95 -3.45 0.84
C ALA A 76 2.51 -2.22 0.01
N LEU A 77 1.23 -2.11 -0.35
CA LEU A 77 0.68 -0.95 -1.06
C LEU A 77 0.72 0.31 -0.20
N SER A 78 0.50 0.18 1.12
CA SER A 78 0.69 1.31 2.04
C SER A 78 2.10 1.89 1.93
N THR A 79 3.13 1.06 1.75
CA THR A 79 4.50 1.59 1.58
C THR A 79 4.69 2.36 0.29
N VAL A 80 4.04 1.95 -0.80
CA VAL A 80 4.10 2.65 -2.08
C VAL A 80 3.36 3.97 -2.01
N PHE A 81 2.13 3.97 -1.48
CA PHE A 81 1.40 5.22 -1.29
C PHE A 81 2.14 6.16 -0.37
N GLY A 82 2.84 5.60 0.61
CA GLY A 82 3.66 6.40 1.50
C GLY A 82 4.84 7.06 0.82
N LEU A 83 5.53 6.33 -0.05
CA LEU A 83 6.55 6.89 -0.95
C LEU A 83 5.97 8.00 -1.84
N LEU A 84 4.83 7.75 -2.49
CA LEU A 84 4.20 8.70 -3.42
C LEU A 84 3.75 9.99 -2.72
N PHE A 85 3.32 9.89 -1.47
CA PHE A 85 2.99 11.04 -0.63
C PHE A 85 4.25 11.76 -0.14
N MET A 86 5.23 11.01 0.36
CA MET A 86 6.40 11.59 1.02
C MET A 86 7.41 12.23 0.07
N THR A 87 7.58 11.66 -1.14
CA THR A 87 8.54 12.15 -2.14
C THR A 87 8.32 13.62 -2.52
N PRO A 88 7.11 14.08 -2.90
CA PRO A 88 6.89 15.49 -3.23
C PRO A 88 7.08 16.41 -2.01
N LEU A 89 6.67 15.98 -0.81
CA LEU A 89 6.92 16.75 0.42
C LEU A 89 8.42 16.90 0.68
N MET A 90 9.19 15.81 0.56
CA MET A 90 10.64 15.83 0.73
C MET A 90 11.32 16.76 -0.27
N LEU A 91 10.97 16.68 -1.55
CA LEU A 91 11.56 17.52 -2.60
C LEU A 91 11.19 19.00 -2.43
N ARG A 92 9.99 19.29 -1.94
CA ARG A 92 9.60 20.65 -1.58
C ARG A 92 10.39 21.15 -0.38
N ASP A 93 10.45 20.38 0.70
CA ASP A 93 10.94 20.85 2.00
C ASP A 93 12.46 20.86 2.10
N LEU A 94 13.15 19.90 1.45
CA LEU A 94 14.61 19.81 1.47
C LEU A 94 15.30 20.44 0.25
N ASN A 95 14.64 20.45 -0.91
CA ASN A 95 15.22 20.97 -2.15
C ASN A 95 14.57 22.28 -2.64
N ALA A 96 13.58 22.81 -1.92
CA ALA A 96 12.87 24.04 -2.26
C ALA A 96 12.32 24.05 -3.70
N LEU A 97 11.96 22.87 -4.23
CA LEU A 97 11.46 22.75 -5.60
C LEU A 97 10.01 23.20 -5.70
N GLU A 98 9.71 23.92 -6.79
CA GLU A 98 8.35 24.18 -7.21
C GLU A 98 7.67 22.91 -7.75
N THR A 99 6.33 22.89 -7.70
CA THR A 99 5.50 21.73 -8.07
C THR A 99 5.82 21.17 -9.46
N GLY A 100 6.08 22.03 -10.45
CA GLY A 100 6.44 21.59 -11.81
C GLY A 100 7.75 20.81 -11.84
N ASN A 101 8.77 21.28 -11.11
CA ASN A 101 10.08 20.63 -11.04
C ASN A 101 10.05 19.33 -10.24
N ILE A 102 9.20 19.24 -9.20
CA ILE A 102 8.95 17.99 -8.47
C ILE A 102 8.43 16.91 -9.43
N GLY A 103 7.47 17.28 -10.29
CA GLY A 103 6.95 16.37 -11.32
C GLY A 103 8.04 15.88 -12.26
N LEU A 104 8.92 16.77 -12.73
CA LEU A 104 10.05 16.40 -13.60
C LEU A 104 11.05 15.45 -12.93
N VAL A 105 11.28 15.58 -11.61
CA VAL A 105 12.16 14.69 -10.85
C VAL A 105 11.55 13.29 -10.71
N MET A 106 10.24 13.19 -10.52
CA MET A 106 9.52 11.91 -10.38
C MET A 106 9.26 11.24 -11.73
N PHE A 107 9.25 12.00 -12.81
CA PHE A 107 8.86 11.55 -14.15
C PHE A 107 9.70 10.40 -14.72
N PRO A 108 11.05 10.39 -14.65
CA PRO A 108 11.85 9.26 -15.13
C PRO A 108 11.49 7.94 -14.45
N GLY A 109 11.27 7.99 -13.12
CA GLY A 109 10.81 6.83 -12.35
C GLY A 109 9.45 6.34 -12.85
N ALA A 110 8.48 7.25 -13.00
CA ALA A 110 7.15 6.92 -13.50
C ALA A 110 7.16 6.34 -14.92
N MET A 111 7.98 6.86 -15.84
CA MET A 111 8.16 6.30 -17.18
C MET A 111 8.68 4.86 -17.14
N ILE A 112 9.73 4.62 -16.35
CA ILE A 112 10.31 3.29 -16.21
C ILE A 112 9.32 2.34 -15.54
N GLY A 113 8.56 2.82 -14.54
CA GLY A 113 7.46 2.07 -13.93
C GLY A 113 6.39 1.66 -14.95
N ALA A 114 5.96 2.57 -15.82
CA ALA A 114 4.99 2.28 -16.87
C ALA A 114 5.48 1.16 -17.81
N ILE A 115 6.74 1.23 -18.25
CA ILE A 115 7.37 0.17 -19.05
C ILE A 115 7.41 -1.13 -18.25
N ALA A 116 7.88 -1.08 -17.00
CA ALA A 116 7.99 -2.24 -16.12
C ALA A 116 6.64 -2.91 -15.85
N GLY A 117 5.54 -2.16 -15.79
CA GLY A 117 4.19 -2.72 -15.63
C GLY A 117 3.78 -3.57 -16.84
N THR A 118 4.03 -3.09 -18.06
CA THR A 118 3.71 -3.84 -19.29
C THR A 118 4.54 -5.12 -19.42
N VAL A 119 5.83 -5.03 -19.07
CA VAL A 119 6.76 -6.18 -19.06
C VAL A 119 6.40 -7.14 -17.92
N GLY A 120 6.04 -6.60 -16.76
CA GLY A 120 5.66 -7.35 -15.56
C GLY A 120 4.50 -8.29 -15.79
N GLY A 121 3.43 -7.84 -16.45
CA GLY A 121 2.30 -8.70 -16.82
C GLY A 121 2.73 -9.93 -17.62
N ARG A 122 3.56 -9.73 -18.66
CA ARG A 122 4.10 -10.83 -19.48
C ARG A 122 5.00 -11.78 -18.68
N ILE A 123 5.78 -11.27 -17.74
CA ILE A 123 6.64 -12.09 -16.88
C ILE A 123 5.77 -12.91 -15.92
N VAL A 124 4.71 -12.32 -15.36
CA VAL A 124 3.76 -13.02 -14.47
C VAL A 124 3.09 -14.17 -15.21
N ASP A 125 2.65 -13.96 -16.46
CA ASP A 125 2.04 -15.00 -17.28
C ASP A 125 3.00 -16.18 -17.55
N ARG A 126 4.30 -15.90 -17.70
CA ARG A 126 5.32 -16.91 -18.04
C ARG A 126 5.96 -17.61 -16.84
N ARG A 127 6.24 -16.87 -15.76
CA ARG A 127 7.01 -17.34 -14.58
C ARG A 127 6.16 -17.49 -13.32
N GLY A 128 4.88 -17.14 -13.38
CA GLY A 128 3.99 -17.08 -12.24
C GLY A 128 4.22 -15.83 -11.39
N SER A 129 3.24 -15.50 -10.54
CA SER A 129 3.26 -14.24 -9.78
C SER A 129 4.29 -14.22 -8.65
N ALA A 130 4.62 -15.36 -8.03
CA ALA A 130 5.42 -15.37 -6.81
C ALA A 130 6.88 -14.86 -7.01
N PRO A 131 7.63 -15.31 -8.03
CA PRO A 131 8.97 -14.77 -8.29
C PRO A 131 8.95 -13.27 -8.57
N VAL A 132 7.92 -12.79 -9.28
CA VAL A 132 7.79 -11.37 -9.63
C VAL A 132 7.47 -10.51 -8.40
N VAL A 133 6.64 -11.01 -7.47
CA VAL A 133 6.40 -10.34 -6.18
C VAL A 133 7.71 -10.19 -5.38
N TYR A 134 8.54 -11.24 -5.30
CA TYR A 134 9.82 -11.14 -4.60
C TYR A 134 10.76 -10.13 -5.25
N THR A 135 10.90 -10.16 -6.59
CA THR A 135 11.72 -9.16 -7.32
C THR A 135 11.22 -7.74 -7.06
N ALA A 136 9.89 -7.55 -7.08
CA ALA A 136 9.26 -6.26 -6.84
C ALA A 136 9.53 -5.74 -5.41
N MET A 137 9.39 -6.61 -4.40
CA MET A 137 9.69 -6.27 -3.01
C MET A 137 11.17 -5.95 -2.79
N THR A 138 12.09 -6.66 -3.45
CA THR A 138 13.52 -6.36 -3.41
C THR A 138 13.85 -5.00 -4.03
N LEU A 139 13.21 -4.65 -5.15
CA LEU A 139 13.37 -3.35 -5.80
C LEU A 139 12.79 -2.20 -4.94
N LEU A 140 11.63 -2.40 -4.32
CA LEU A 140 11.07 -1.43 -3.38
C LEU A 140 11.98 -1.26 -2.16
N MET A 141 12.48 -2.36 -1.59
CA MET A 141 13.40 -2.33 -0.46
C MET A 141 14.68 -1.56 -0.79
N SER A 142 15.33 -1.86 -1.92
CA SER A 142 16.55 -1.16 -2.32
C SER A 142 16.27 0.32 -2.53
N GLY A 143 15.15 0.66 -3.16
CA GLY A 143 14.71 2.05 -3.33
C GLY A 143 14.50 2.78 -2.01
N PHE A 144 13.85 2.16 -1.02
CA PHE A 144 13.67 2.76 0.31
C PHE A 144 15.00 2.97 1.05
N LEU A 145 15.93 2.02 0.97
CA LEU A 145 17.27 2.17 1.57
C LEU A 145 18.08 3.27 0.88
N LEU A 146 18.03 3.33 -0.46
CA LEU A 146 18.68 4.39 -1.23
C LEU A 146 18.09 5.76 -0.90
N LEU A 147 16.77 5.88 -0.86
CA LEU A 147 16.11 7.14 -0.52
C LEU A 147 16.36 7.54 0.94
N SER A 148 16.38 6.58 1.87
CA SER A 148 16.76 6.84 3.27
C SER A 148 18.18 7.42 3.38
N THR A 149 19.11 6.88 2.58
CA THR A 149 20.52 7.26 2.59
C THR A 149 20.77 8.60 1.89
N PHE A 150 20.12 8.83 0.75
CA PHE A 150 20.39 9.96 -0.13
C PHE A 150 19.32 11.07 -0.06
N ALA A 151 18.39 10.99 0.90
CA ALA A 151 17.43 12.06 1.14
C ALA A 151 18.15 13.40 1.40
N GLY A 152 17.64 14.48 0.81
CA GLY A 152 18.22 15.82 0.90
C GLY A 152 19.39 16.11 -0.05
N LEU A 153 19.84 15.12 -0.85
CA LEU A 153 20.80 15.38 -1.93
C LEU A 153 20.16 16.10 -3.13
N ARG A 154 20.97 16.35 -4.16
CA ARG A 154 20.53 17.00 -5.39
C ARG A 154 19.36 16.25 -6.03
N PRO A 155 18.35 16.95 -6.59
CA PRO A 155 17.13 16.31 -7.09
C PRO A 155 17.35 15.21 -8.13
N TRP A 156 18.37 15.32 -8.99
CA TRP A 156 18.68 14.28 -9.98
C TRP A 156 19.11 12.95 -9.33
N VAL A 157 19.77 12.99 -8.16
CA VAL A 157 20.14 11.78 -7.38
C VAL A 157 18.87 11.11 -6.85
N ILE A 158 17.94 11.92 -6.33
CA ILE A 158 16.63 11.43 -5.86
C ILE A 158 15.86 10.80 -7.03
N SER A 159 15.87 11.43 -8.21
CA SER A 159 15.25 10.90 -9.42
C SER A 159 15.76 9.49 -9.77
N LEU A 160 17.07 9.26 -9.75
CA LEU A 160 17.67 7.95 -9.99
C LEU A 160 17.27 6.92 -8.92
N ASN A 161 17.23 7.33 -7.65
CA ASN A 161 16.84 6.46 -6.54
C ASN A 161 15.34 6.11 -6.51
N LEU A 162 14.50 6.91 -7.17
CA LEU A 162 13.08 6.62 -7.34
C LEU A 162 12.83 5.51 -8.38
N ILE A 163 13.71 5.33 -9.36
CA ILE A 163 13.57 4.32 -10.42
C ILE A 163 13.28 2.91 -9.87
N PRO A 164 14.09 2.34 -8.95
CA PRO A 164 13.81 1.02 -8.40
C PRO A 164 12.46 0.99 -7.66
N CYS A 165 12.06 2.07 -7.00
CA CYS A 165 10.76 2.13 -6.32
C CYS A 165 9.59 2.04 -7.31
N TYR A 166 9.60 2.85 -8.38
CA TYR A 166 8.53 2.84 -9.38
C TYR A 166 8.48 1.52 -10.15
N MET A 167 9.65 0.98 -10.52
CA MET A 167 9.75 -0.34 -11.16
C MET A 167 9.19 -1.43 -10.23
N GLY A 168 9.61 -1.43 -8.96
CA GLY A 168 9.13 -2.36 -7.95
C GLY A 168 7.62 -2.25 -7.74
N PHE A 169 7.07 -1.04 -7.65
CA PHE A 169 5.63 -0.82 -7.55
C PHE A 169 4.86 -1.42 -8.73
N SER A 170 5.24 -1.10 -9.96
CA SER A 170 4.51 -1.56 -11.15
C SER A 170 4.54 -3.09 -11.29
N LEU A 171 5.70 -3.71 -11.00
CA LEU A 171 5.82 -5.18 -10.96
C LEU A 171 4.97 -5.78 -9.82
N PHE A 172 4.99 -5.16 -8.64
CA PHE A 172 4.21 -5.61 -7.49
C PHE A 172 2.72 -5.59 -7.81
N GLN A 173 2.20 -4.45 -8.30
CA GLN A 173 0.80 -4.23 -8.63
C GLN A 173 0.27 -5.29 -9.61
N ALA A 174 1.00 -5.52 -10.71
CA ALA A 174 0.60 -6.50 -11.72
C ALA A 174 0.57 -7.92 -11.15
N SER A 175 1.60 -8.27 -10.37
CA SER A 175 1.77 -9.63 -9.84
C SER A 175 0.79 -9.96 -8.73
N ILE A 176 0.56 -9.02 -7.80
CA ILE A 176 -0.32 -9.26 -6.67
C ILE A 176 -1.78 -9.31 -7.12
N ALA A 177 -2.20 -8.46 -8.06
CA ALA A 177 -3.54 -8.50 -8.63
C ALA A 177 -3.83 -9.84 -9.32
N HIS A 178 -2.88 -10.34 -10.12
CA HIS A 178 -2.98 -11.67 -10.72
C HIS A 178 -3.00 -12.79 -9.65
N LYS A 179 -2.19 -12.67 -8.61
CA LYS A 179 -2.13 -13.68 -7.56
C LYS A 179 -3.44 -13.73 -6.76
N VAL A 180 -3.99 -12.58 -6.38
CA VAL A 180 -5.28 -12.48 -5.69
C VAL A 180 -6.40 -13.06 -6.54
N SER A 181 -6.49 -12.67 -7.82
CA SER A 181 -7.53 -13.22 -8.71
C SER A 181 -7.41 -14.73 -8.86
N SER A 182 -6.18 -15.28 -8.96
CA SER A 182 -5.96 -16.73 -9.07
C SER A 182 -6.36 -17.53 -7.82
N THR A 183 -6.55 -16.89 -6.66
CA THR A 183 -7.02 -17.58 -5.43
C THR A 183 -8.53 -17.70 -5.33
N LEU A 184 -9.28 -17.06 -6.23
CA LEU A 184 -10.72 -16.98 -6.17
C LEU A 184 -11.38 -17.82 -7.26
N PRO A 185 -12.48 -18.53 -6.94
CA PRO A 185 -13.28 -19.21 -7.95
C PRO A 185 -14.03 -18.20 -8.82
N ARG A 186 -14.39 -18.60 -10.05
CA ARG A 186 -14.91 -17.69 -11.10
C ARG A 186 -16.17 -16.93 -10.70
N ASP A 187 -17.00 -17.54 -9.88
CA ASP A 187 -18.24 -16.98 -9.32
C ASP A 187 -17.98 -15.86 -8.30
N GLN A 188 -16.81 -15.85 -7.65
CA GLN A 188 -16.42 -14.89 -6.61
C GLN A 188 -15.41 -13.84 -7.09
N LEU A 189 -14.80 -14.03 -8.26
CA LEU A 189 -13.77 -13.13 -8.82
C LEU A 189 -14.18 -11.65 -8.79
N GLY A 190 -15.38 -11.32 -9.25
CA GLY A 190 -15.83 -9.93 -9.34
C GLY A 190 -15.92 -9.25 -7.97
N VAL A 191 -16.59 -9.90 -7.01
CA VAL A 191 -16.73 -9.38 -5.64
C VAL A 191 -15.37 -9.33 -4.96
N GLY A 192 -14.56 -10.38 -5.09
CA GLY A 192 -13.25 -10.46 -4.44
C GLY A 192 -12.23 -9.45 -5.00
N MET A 193 -12.25 -9.15 -6.29
CA MET A 193 -11.44 -8.05 -6.85
C MET A 193 -11.97 -6.67 -6.47
N GLY A 194 -13.29 -6.52 -6.28
CA GLY A 194 -13.88 -5.31 -5.72
C GLY A 194 -13.38 -5.04 -4.30
N VAL A 195 -13.38 -6.06 -3.44
CA VAL A 195 -12.81 -5.98 -2.09
C VAL A 195 -11.31 -5.68 -2.15
N TYR A 196 -10.54 -6.34 -3.01
CA TYR A 196 -9.12 -6.02 -3.20
C TYR A 196 -8.88 -4.54 -3.54
N ASN A 197 -9.65 -3.97 -4.47
CA ASN A 197 -9.54 -2.56 -4.84
C ASN A 197 -9.94 -1.63 -3.69
N LEU A 198 -10.92 -2.01 -2.88
CA LEU A 198 -11.30 -1.27 -1.68
C LEU A 198 -10.12 -1.19 -0.69
N PHE A 199 -9.47 -2.32 -0.41
CA PHE A 199 -8.26 -2.35 0.41
C PHE A 199 -7.09 -1.59 -0.22
N PHE A 200 -6.94 -1.61 -1.55
CA PHE A 200 -5.96 -0.81 -2.28
C PHE A 200 -6.17 0.70 -2.01
N PHE A 201 -7.38 1.23 -2.19
CA PHE A 201 -7.66 2.65 -1.93
C PHE A 201 -7.56 3.01 -0.45
N MET A 202 -8.03 2.13 0.44
CA MET A 202 -7.86 2.32 1.88
C MET A 202 -6.39 2.41 2.27
N SER A 203 -5.52 1.54 1.72
CA SER A 203 -4.09 1.56 2.01
C SER A 203 -3.46 2.91 1.67
N GLY A 204 -3.90 3.55 0.58
CA GLY A 204 -3.45 4.89 0.22
C GLY A 204 -3.92 5.97 1.17
N ALA A 205 -5.20 5.95 1.54
CA ALA A 205 -5.76 6.92 2.47
C ALA A 205 -5.13 6.83 3.87
N PHE A 206 -5.03 5.62 4.42
CA PHE A 206 -4.39 5.40 5.73
C PHE A 206 -2.90 5.73 5.69
N SER A 207 -2.17 5.30 4.65
CA SER A 207 -0.73 5.58 4.53
C SER A 207 -0.43 7.08 4.50
N ALA A 208 -1.13 7.85 3.67
CA ALA A 208 -0.96 9.30 3.60
C ALA A 208 -1.26 9.98 4.95
N ALA A 209 -2.35 9.57 5.64
CA ALA A 209 -2.70 10.10 6.95
C ALA A 209 -1.64 9.79 8.01
N PHE A 210 -1.19 8.54 8.10
CA PHE A 210 -0.15 8.13 9.07
C PHE A 210 1.18 8.81 8.79
N ILE A 211 1.63 8.88 7.54
CA ILE A 211 2.91 9.50 7.19
C ILE A 211 2.87 11.01 7.40
N GLY A 212 1.76 11.68 7.05
CA GLY A 212 1.59 13.10 7.36
C GLY A 212 1.72 13.34 8.87
N LYS A 213 1.00 12.57 9.68
CA LYS A 213 1.06 12.68 11.15
C LYS A 213 2.44 12.35 11.71
N LEU A 214 3.10 11.32 11.19
CA LEU A 214 4.44 10.93 11.59
C LEU A 214 5.47 11.98 11.19
N LEU A 215 5.36 12.60 10.00
CA LEU A 215 6.22 13.72 9.59
C LEU A 215 6.09 14.90 10.55
N ASP A 216 4.85 15.25 10.93
CA ASP A 216 4.60 16.35 11.88
C ASP A 216 5.26 16.09 13.24
N ILE A 217 5.11 14.88 13.78
CA ILE A 217 5.72 14.48 15.07
C ILE A 217 7.23 14.33 14.93
N SER A 218 7.71 13.85 13.79
CA SER A 218 9.12 13.51 13.59
C SER A 218 9.99 14.67 13.12
N ARG A 219 9.44 15.88 12.93
CA ARG A 219 10.08 17.04 12.27
C ARG A 219 11.50 17.38 12.73
N TYR A 220 11.84 17.11 13.98
CA TYR A 220 13.16 17.42 14.58
C TYR A 220 14.00 16.18 14.92
N HIS A 221 13.59 14.98 14.50
CA HIS A 221 14.36 13.78 14.78
C HIS A 221 15.59 13.69 13.87
N ALA A 222 16.73 13.38 14.48
CA ALA A 222 17.94 13.03 13.78
C ALA A 222 17.75 11.73 12.96
N PRO A 223 18.51 11.56 11.85
CA PRO A 223 18.49 10.31 11.11
C PRO A 223 18.99 9.15 11.97
N ILE A 224 18.21 8.07 12.00
CA ILE A 224 18.57 6.78 12.60
C ILE A 224 19.52 6.02 11.67
N ASN A 225 19.41 6.22 10.35
CA ASN A 225 20.33 5.65 9.38
C ASN A 225 21.70 6.37 9.48
N PRO A 226 22.79 5.67 9.87
CA PRO A 226 24.10 6.28 10.02
C PRO A 226 24.73 6.67 8.67
N LEU A 227 24.20 6.15 7.56
CA LEU A 227 24.67 6.42 6.20
C LEU A 227 23.99 7.65 5.58
N THR A 228 23.06 8.31 6.29
CA THR A 228 22.31 9.45 5.73
C THR A 228 23.24 10.59 5.33
N ALA A 229 23.16 10.98 4.06
CA ALA A 229 24.03 11.97 3.46
C ALA A 229 23.76 13.41 3.94
N ALA A 230 22.55 13.69 4.42
CA ALA A 230 22.16 15.00 4.95
C ALA A 230 21.43 14.87 6.28
N VAL A 231 21.98 15.44 7.36
CA VAL A 231 21.38 15.39 8.71
C VAL A 231 19.99 16.05 8.75
N SER A 232 19.80 17.12 7.97
CA SER A 232 18.50 17.81 7.81
C SER A 232 17.41 16.92 7.20
N ALA A 233 17.79 15.81 6.55
CA ALA A 233 16.86 14.86 5.97
C ALA A 233 16.37 13.78 6.96
N GLY A 234 16.74 13.90 8.25
CA GLY A 234 16.42 12.93 9.31
C GLY A 234 14.97 12.42 9.33
N PRO A 235 13.95 13.29 9.33
CA PRO A 235 12.55 12.87 9.35
C PRO A 235 12.17 11.97 8.16
N TYR A 236 12.54 12.38 6.94
CA TYR A 236 12.27 11.61 5.72
C TYR A 236 13.09 10.31 5.66
N SER A 237 14.35 10.38 6.06
CA SER A 237 15.25 9.22 6.12
C SER A 237 14.69 8.11 7.00
N ASN A 238 14.19 8.47 8.19
CA ASN A 238 13.59 7.54 9.15
C ASN A 238 12.29 6.94 8.62
N LEU A 239 11.47 7.73 7.94
CA LEU A 239 10.23 7.25 7.36
C LEU A 239 10.47 6.30 6.18
N PHE A 240 11.48 6.52 5.36
CA PHE A 240 11.86 5.53 4.34
C PHE A 240 12.30 4.21 4.97
N LEU A 241 13.01 4.22 6.10
CA LEU A 241 13.32 2.99 6.85
C LEU A 241 12.06 2.34 7.41
N LEU A 242 11.11 3.12 7.93
CA LEU A 242 9.83 2.61 8.41
C LEU A 242 9.06 1.92 7.28
N LEU A 243 9.02 2.53 6.08
CA LEU A 243 8.43 1.91 4.89
C LEU A 243 9.14 0.60 4.53
N GLY A 244 10.47 0.56 4.63
CA GLY A 244 11.25 -0.68 4.53
C GLY A 244 10.83 -1.74 5.55
N ALA A 245 10.74 -1.39 6.84
CA ALA A 245 10.33 -2.31 7.89
C ALA A 245 8.91 -2.87 7.65
N VAL A 246 7.95 -2.03 7.27
CA VAL A 246 6.59 -2.47 6.92
C VAL A 246 6.61 -3.39 5.70
N LEU A 247 7.44 -3.10 4.70
CA LEU A 247 7.61 -3.95 3.52
C LEU A 247 8.21 -5.32 3.87
N LEU A 248 9.17 -5.39 4.82
CA LEU A 248 9.70 -6.66 5.33
C LEU A 248 8.61 -7.48 6.03
N CYS A 249 7.77 -6.85 6.85
CA CYS A 249 6.63 -7.52 7.47
C CYS A 249 5.67 -8.06 6.39
N ALA A 250 5.39 -7.29 5.34
CA ALA A 250 4.58 -7.76 4.21
C ALA A 250 5.25 -8.93 3.47
N ALA A 251 6.55 -8.86 3.19
CA ALA A 251 7.30 -9.92 2.55
C ALA A 251 7.31 -11.22 3.38
N TRP A 252 7.46 -11.09 4.70
CA TRP A 252 7.37 -12.20 5.64
C TRP A 252 5.99 -12.86 5.61
N LEU A 253 4.92 -12.08 5.67
CA LEU A 253 3.54 -12.58 5.54
C LEU A 253 3.30 -13.29 4.21
N PHE A 254 3.85 -12.75 3.11
CA PHE A 254 3.77 -13.39 1.80
C PHE A 254 4.49 -14.75 1.79
N TYR A 255 5.71 -14.81 2.31
CA TYR A 255 6.49 -16.03 2.44
C TYR A 255 5.75 -17.10 3.27
N MET A 256 5.23 -16.72 4.45
CA MET A 256 4.46 -17.62 5.29
C MET A 256 3.21 -18.17 4.58
N THR A 257 2.52 -17.31 3.83
CA THR A 257 1.32 -17.69 3.08
C THR A 257 1.64 -18.72 2.00
N LEU A 258 2.72 -18.53 1.24
CA LEU A 258 3.15 -19.49 0.22
C LEU A 258 3.64 -20.81 0.84
N ARG A 259 4.41 -20.74 1.94
CA ARG A 259 4.91 -21.92 2.65
C ARG A 259 3.76 -22.78 3.19
N ASN A 260 2.75 -22.15 3.77
CA ASN A 260 1.59 -22.87 4.31
C ASN A 260 0.71 -23.48 3.21
N ALA A 261 0.61 -22.82 2.05
CA ALA A 261 -0.07 -23.40 0.88
C ALA A 261 0.65 -24.64 0.35
N SER A 262 1.99 -24.62 0.28
CA SER A 262 2.78 -25.77 -0.16
C SER A 262 2.67 -26.97 0.78
N LYS A 263 2.57 -26.74 2.10
CA LYS A 263 2.41 -27.82 3.10
C LYS A 263 1.05 -28.51 3.09
N ARG A 264 0.02 -27.90 2.50
CA ARG A 264 -1.34 -28.47 2.42
C ARG A 264 -1.60 -29.24 1.13
N GLY A 265 -0.73 -29.08 0.14
CA GLY A 265 -0.86 -29.71 -1.18
C GLY A 265 0.05 -30.92 -1.41
N GLY A 266 0.81 -31.35 -0.40
CA GLY A 266 1.60 -32.58 -0.39
C GLY A 266 1.21 -33.43 0.81
#